data_AF-A0A3M2MD54-F1
#
_entry.id   AF-A0A3M2MD54-F1
#
_cell.length_a   1.000
_cell.length_b   1.000
_cell.length_c   1.000
_cell.angle_alpha   90.00
_cell.angle_beta   90.00
_cell.angle_gamma   90.00
#
_symmetry.space_group_name_H-M   'P 1'
#
loop_
_entity.id
_entity.type
_entity.pdbx_description
1 polymer ?
#
loop_
_entity_poly.entity_id
_entity_poly.type
_entity_poly.pdbx_seq_one_letter_code
_entity_poly.pdbx_strand_id
1 'polypeptide(L)'
;MRLTRTSSRERYLSELAELLAAAGWTIVPRFELSPPLVRVSHPALHRTGLSVHVEPLLSGCDEVAWFCDSSGRFLGTRYQLPQVLAAVHDVLGPLVADAGWPVPSDESPVRRPWPLLGRWAR
;
A
#
# COMPACT_ATOMS: atom_id res chain seq x y z
N MET A 1 0.75 25.03 21.37
CA MET A 1 0.83 23.70 20.74
C MET A 1 0.13 23.77 19.39
N ARG A 2 0.86 23.83 18.27
CA ARG A 2 0.25 23.77 16.94
C ARG A 2 -0.03 22.31 16.61
N LEU A 3 -1.30 21.92 16.60
CA LEU A 3 -1.75 20.70 15.96
C LEU A 3 -1.47 20.89 14.46
N THR A 4 -0.37 20.31 13.97
CA THR A 4 -0.11 20.26 12.53
C THR A 4 -1.24 19.47 11.91
N ARG A 5 -2.14 20.13 11.17
CA ARG A 5 -3.12 19.44 10.34
C ARG A 5 -2.33 18.54 9.38
N THR A 6 -2.37 17.23 9.60
CA THR A 6 -1.97 16.21 8.62
C THR A 6 -2.63 16.57 7.30
N SER A 7 -1.85 16.68 6.22
CA SER A 7 -2.41 17.04 4.91
C SER A 7 -3.44 15.99 4.49
N SER A 8 -4.50 16.38 3.77
CA SER A 8 -5.54 15.44 3.32
C SER A 8 -4.93 14.24 2.57
N ARG A 9 -3.83 14.47 1.83
CA ARG A 9 -3.06 13.43 1.12
C ARG A 9 -2.44 12.40 2.06
N GLU A 10 -1.77 12.84 3.12
CA GLU A 10 -1.19 11.91 4.12
C GLU A 10 -2.26 11.04 4.77
N ARG A 11 -3.46 11.59 5.03
CA ARG A 11 -4.59 10.81 5.54
C ARG A 11 -5.01 9.72 4.55
N TYR A 12 -5.26 10.08 3.29
CA TYR A 12 -5.66 9.11 2.26
C TYR A 12 -4.60 8.04 2.02
N LEU A 13 -3.33 8.43 2.05
CA LEU A 13 -2.21 7.48 1.95
C LEU A 13 -2.10 6.57 3.17
N SER A 14 -2.41 7.07 4.37
CA SER A 14 -2.46 6.25 5.59
C SER A 14 -3.58 5.22 5.52
N GLU A 15 -4.78 5.61 5.08
CA GLU A 15 -5.91 4.68 4.88
C GLU A 15 -5.57 3.58 3.88
N LEU A 16 -4.94 3.94 2.75
CA LEU A 16 -4.48 2.97 1.77
C LEU A 16 -3.37 2.06 2.33
N ALA A 17 -2.43 2.62 3.09
CA ALA A 17 -1.34 1.87 3.70
C ALA A 17 -1.85 0.80 4.67
N GLU A 18 -2.85 1.13 5.50
CA GLU A 18 -3.50 0.19 6.41
C GLU A 18 -4.16 -0.96 5.65
N LEU A 19 -4.90 -0.65 4.59
CA LEU A 19 -5.55 -1.66 3.75
C LEU A 19 -4.53 -2.61 3.10
N LEU A 20 -3.48 -2.06 2.50
CA LEU A 20 -2.43 -2.86 1.85
C LEU A 20 -1.64 -3.71 2.85
N ALA A 21 -1.35 -3.16 4.04
CA ALA A 21 -0.69 -3.90 5.10
C ALA A 21 -1.57 -5.05 5.61
N ALA A 22 -2.88 -4.85 5.74
CA ALA A 22 -3.83 -5.89 6.10
C ALA A 22 -3.89 -7.03 5.05
N ALA A 23 -3.75 -6.68 3.77
CA ALA A 23 -3.64 -7.63 2.67
C ALA A 23 -2.27 -8.35 2.59
N GLY A 24 -1.31 -8.02 3.47
CA GLY A 24 -0.01 -8.70 3.57
C GLY A 24 1.13 -8.04 2.79
N TRP A 25 0.94 -6.83 2.24
CA TRP A 25 2.03 -6.08 1.61
C TRP A 25 2.93 -5.41 2.64
N THR A 26 4.22 -5.26 2.31
CA THR A 26 5.15 -4.44 3.09
C THR A 26 5.04 -2.99 2.66
N ILE A 27 4.69 -2.10 3.61
CA ILE A 27 4.45 -0.68 3.36
C ILE A 27 5.49 0.19 4.05
N VAL A 28 6.03 1.15 3.30
CA VAL A 28 6.95 2.17 3.80
C VAL A 28 6.40 3.54 3.44
N PRO A 29 5.80 4.27 4.40
CA PRO A 29 5.39 5.65 4.19
C PRO A 29 6.59 6.57 3.93
N ARG A 30 6.39 7.56 3.04
CA ARG A 30 7.36 8.61 2.70
C ARG A 30 6.63 9.96 2.63
N PHE A 31 6.11 10.40 3.77
CA PHE A 31 5.32 11.62 3.89
C PHE A 31 6.18 12.90 3.92
N GLU A 32 7.47 12.74 4.15
CA GLU A 32 8.47 13.80 4.06
C GLU A 32 8.76 14.28 2.62
N LEU A 33 8.32 13.51 1.61
CA LEU A 33 8.51 13.84 0.20
C LEU A 33 7.46 14.83 -0.31
N SER A 34 7.77 15.50 -1.42
CA SER A 34 6.85 16.38 -2.14
C SER A 34 6.72 15.94 -3.61
N PRO A 35 5.63 15.26 -4.02
CA PRO A 35 4.45 14.89 -3.22
C PRO A 35 4.72 13.74 -2.22
N PRO A 36 3.93 13.65 -1.12
CA PRO A 36 4.00 12.50 -0.21
C PRO A 36 3.53 11.23 -0.92
N LEU A 37 4.12 10.09 -0.55
CA LEU A 37 3.79 8.79 -1.14
C LEU A 37 3.91 7.65 -0.14
N VAL A 38 3.40 6.47 -0.51
CA VAL A 38 3.68 5.20 0.15
C VAL A 38 4.41 4.27 -0.81
N ARG A 39 5.42 3.56 -0.33
CA ARG A 39 6.09 2.50 -1.10
C ARG A 39 5.55 1.15 -0.66
N VAL A 40 5.02 0.42 -1.63
CA VAL A 40 4.51 -0.94 -1.51
C VAL A 40 5.55 -1.91 -2.03
N SER A 41 5.83 -2.97 -1.29
CA SER A 41 6.81 -3.99 -1.66
C SER A 41 6.44 -5.34 -1.06
N HIS A 42 7.20 -6.37 -1.45
CA HIS A 42 7.10 -7.71 -0.89
C HIS A 42 8.52 -8.24 -0.63
N PRO A 43 8.77 -9.04 0.43
CA PRO A 43 10.11 -9.59 0.71
C PRO A 43 10.73 -10.40 -0.43
N ALA A 44 9.88 -11.04 -1.25
CA ALA A 44 10.31 -11.74 -2.47
C ALA A 44 10.89 -10.80 -3.55
N LEU A 45 10.54 -9.52 -3.49
CA LEU A 45 10.90 -8.50 -4.47
C LEU A 45 11.98 -7.59 -3.88
N HIS A 46 13.24 -8.03 -3.90
CA HIS A 46 14.34 -7.36 -3.21
C HIS A 46 14.45 -5.85 -3.46
N ARG A 47 14.28 -5.41 -4.71
CA ARG A 47 14.38 -3.99 -5.11
C ARG A 47 13.12 -3.48 -5.81
N THR A 48 12.22 -4.38 -6.20
CA THR A 48 11.02 -4.06 -6.98
C THR A 48 9.87 -3.76 -6.04
N GLY A 49 9.15 -2.68 -6.32
CA GLY A 49 7.99 -2.26 -5.56
C GLY A 49 7.23 -1.19 -6.32
N LEU A 50 6.11 -0.77 -5.75
CA LEU A 50 5.23 0.24 -6.32
C LEU A 50 5.21 1.46 -5.41
N SER A 51 5.48 2.64 -5.96
CA SER A 51 5.25 3.90 -5.25
C SER A 51 3.87 4.43 -5.61
N VAL A 52 3.06 4.76 -4.61
CA VAL A 52 1.71 5.30 -4.79
C VAL A 52 1.62 6.67 -4.13
N HIS A 53 1.21 7.69 -4.89
CA HIS A 53 0.95 9.05 -4.41
C HIS A 53 -0.51 9.44 -4.66
N VAL A 54 -0.90 10.58 -4.08
CA VAL A 54 -2.24 11.15 -4.28
C VAL A 54 -2.14 12.42 -5.11
N GLU A 55 -2.83 12.43 -6.24
CA GLU A 55 -3.10 13.65 -6.99
C GLU A 55 -4.47 14.20 -6.59
N PRO A 56 -4.58 15.51 -6.33
CA PRO A 56 -5.88 16.14 -6.17
C PRO A 56 -6.52 16.28 -7.55
N LEU A 57 -7.74 15.77 -7.73
CA LEU A 57 -8.58 16.24 -8.83
C LEU A 57 -9.74 17.05 -8.27
N LEU A 58 -9.93 18.25 -8.82
CA LEU A 58 -11.16 19.00 -8.66
C LEU A 58 -12.22 18.38 -9.56
N SER A 59 -13.19 17.70 -8.97
CA SER A 59 -14.40 17.26 -9.66
C SER A 59 -15.56 18.15 -9.20
N GLY A 60 -15.77 19.29 -9.88
CA GLY A 60 -16.75 20.28 -9.45
C GLY A 60 -16.35 20.96 -8.14
N CYS A 61 -17.24 20.95 -7.13
CA CYS A 61 -17.00 21.59 -5.82
C CYS A 61 -16.24 20.72 -4.80
N ASP A 62 -16.01 19.43 -5.10
CA ASP A 62 -15.40 18.48 -4.16
C ASP A 62 -14.01 18.02 -4.63
N GLU A 63 -13.06 17.95 -3.69
CA GLU A 63 -11.72 17.40 -3.91
C GLU A 63 -11.79 15.86 -3.84
N VAL A 64 -11.56 15.19 -4.97
CA VAL A 64 -11.41 13.73 -5.01
C VAL A 64 -9.94 13.39 -5.02
N ALA A 65 -9.52 12.53 -4.09
CA ALA A 65 -8.15 12.02 -4.06
C ALA A 65 -7.97 10.85 -5.03
N TRP A 66 -7.04 11.01 -5.96
CA TRP A 66 -6.71 10.06 -7.02
C TRP A 66 -5.41 9.37 -6.67
N PHE A 67 -5.44 8.05 -6.52
CA PHE A 67 -4.22 7.27 -6.32
C PHE A 67 -3.58 6.98 -7.66
N CYS A 68 -2.31 7.34 -7.78
CA CYS A 68 -1.50 7.10 -8.97
C CYS A 68 -0.22 6.38 -8.58
N ASP A 69 0.29 5.54 -9.48
CA ASP A 69 1.65 5.01 -9.32
C ASP A 69 2.72 5.99 -9.83
N SER A 70 4.00 5.65 -9.64
CA SER A 70 5.13 6.46 -10.11
C SER A 70 5.20 6.66 -11.63
N SER A 71 4.47 5.87 -12.43
CA SER A 71 4.37 6.06 -13.88
C SER A 71 3.24 7.03 -14.28
N GLY A 72 2.44 7.48 -13.31
CA GLY A 72 1.24 8.27 -13.54
C GLY A 72 0.02 7.42 -13.87
N ARG A 73 0.09 6.09 -13.72
CA ARG A 73 -1.07 5.22 -13.94
C ARG A 73 -2.08 5.41 -12.81
N PHE A 74 -3.32 5.69 -13.19
CA PHE A 74 -4.45 5.75 -12.27
C PHE A 74 -4.74 4.36 -11.68
N LEU A 75 -4.87 4.29 -10.35
CA LEU A 75 -5.18 3.07 -9.60
C LEU A 75 -6.60 3.07 -9.04
N GLY A 76 -7.20 4.25 -8.84
CA GLY A 76 -8.53 4.42 -8.26
C GLY A 76 -8.66 5.69 -7.44
N THR A 77 -9.87 5.96 -6.95
CA THR A 77 -10.12 7.09 -6.04
C THR A 77 -10.20 6.66 -4.57
N ARG A 78 -10.19 7.63 -3.65
CA ARG A 78 -10.46 7.38 -2.21
C ARG A 78 -11.79 6.68 -1.90
N TYR A 79 -12.76 6.71 -2.81
CA TYR A 79 -14.05 6.03 -2.63
C TYR A 79 -14.01 4.59 -3.15
N GLN A 80 -12.88 4.17 -3.73
CA GLN A 80 -12.70 2.92 -4.45
C GLN A 80 -11.48 2.17 -3.93
N LEU A 81 -11.19 2.22 -2.62
CA LEU A 81 -10.02 1.58 -2.03
C LEU A 81 -9.86 0.08 -2.38
N PRO A 82 -10.93 -0.74 -2.45
CA PRO A 82 -10.80 -2.13 -2.92
C PRO A 82 -10.30 -2.25 -4.36
N GLN A 83 -10.65 -1.30 -5.24
CA GLN A 83 -10.17 -1.28 -6.63
C GLN A 83 -8.70 -0.84 -6.69
N VAL A 84 -8.29 0.09 -5.82
CA VAL A 84 -6.88 0.49 -5.67
C VAL A 84 -6.05 -0.70 -5.19
N LEU A 85 -6.54 -1.45 -4.19
CA LEU A 85 -5.90 -2.69 -3.72
C LEU A 85 -5.74 -3.69 -4.87
N ALA A 86 -6.81 -3.96 -5.62
CA ALA A 86 -6.76 -4.86 -6.77
C ALA A 86 -5.74 -4.41 -7.82
N ALA A 87 -5.67 -3.12 -8.15
CA ALA A 87 -4.69 -2.59 -9.08
C ALA A 87 -3.24 -2.79 -8.60
N VAL A 88 -2.99 -2.70 -7.30
CA VAL A 88 -1.67 -3.02 -6.72
C VAL A 88 -1.36 -4.52 -6.85
N HIS A 89 -2.34 -5.40 -6.59
CA HIS A 89 -2.18 -6.84 -6.82
C HIS A 89 -1.90 -7.18 -8.28
N ASP A 90 -2.58 -6.53 -9.23
CA ASP A 90 -2.36 -6.76 -10.66
C ASP A 90 -0.94 -6.38 -11.09
N VAL A 91 -0.35 -5.35 -10.48
CA VAL A 91 1.00 -4.89 -10.81
C VAL A 91 2.07 -5.74 -10.14
N LEU A 92 1.96 -6.01 -8.83
CA LEU A 92 3.02 -6.66 -8.07
C LEU A 92 2.82 -8.18 -7.95
N GLY A 93 1.59 -8.67 -8.04
CA GLY A 93 1.22 -10.07 -7.86
C GLY A 93 1.95 -11.02 -8.82
N PRO A 94 1.96 -10.76 -10.14
CA PRO A 94 2.71 -11.59 -11.09
C PRO A 94 4.20 -11.70 -10.72
N LEU A 95 4.81 -10.60 -10.29
CA LEU A 95 6.22 -10.57 -9.91
C LEU A 95 6.50 -11.41 -8.65
N VAL A 96 5.57 -11.38 -7.68
CA VAL A 96 5.67 -12.21 -6.47
C VAL A 96 5.50 -13.69 -6.82
N ALA A 97 4.55 -14.02 -7.69
CA ALA A 97 4.31 -15.38 -8.16
C ALA A 97 5.51 -15.93 -8.93
N ASP A 98 6.09 -15.14 -9.83
CA ASP A 98 7.30 -15.50 -10.59
C ASP A 98 8.52 -15.74 -9.68
N ALA A 99 8.58 -15.05 -8.54
CA ALA A 99 9.59 -15.29 -7.51
C ALA A 99 9.35 -16.58 -6.70
N GLY A 100 8.25 -17.32 -6.96
CA GLY A 100 7.89 -18.55 -6.27
C GLY A 100 7.23 -18.34 -4.91
N TRP A 101 6.72 -17.14 -4.62
CA TRP A 101 6.06 -16.81 -3.36
C TRP A 101 4.54 -16.77 -3.51
N PRO A 102 3.79 -17.08 -2.43
CA PRO A 102 2.35 -16.85 -2.43
C PRO A 102 2.08 -15.35 -2.57
N VAL A 103 1.22 -14.99 -3.51
CA VAL A 103 0.76 -13.61 -3.68
C VAL A 103 -0.05 -13.23 -2.44
N PRO A 104 0.20 -12.06 -1.81
CA PRO A 104 -0.66 -11.57 -0.75
C PRO A 104 -2.11 -11.48 -1.26
N SER A 105 -3.08 -11.83 -0.43
CA SER A 105 -4.50 -11.84 -0.78
C SER A 105 -5.31 -11.10 0.28
N ASP A 106 -6.44 -10.53 -0.13
CA ASP A 106 -7.42 -9.89 0.77
C ASP A 106 -8.09 -10.89 1.74
N GLU A 107 -7.95 -12.19 1.45
CA GLU A 107 -8.28 -13.26 2.39
C GLU A 107 -7.38 -13.13 3.62
N SER A 108 -7.87 -12.39 4.61
CA SER A 108 -7.29 -12.24 5.94
C SER A 108 -6.59 -13.54 6.32
N PRO A 109 -5.27 -13.54 6.58
CA PRO A 109 -4.67 -14.71 7.17
C PRO A 109 -5.36 -14.85 8.52
N VAL A 110 -6.27 -15.83 8.64
CA VAL A 110 -6.63 -16.44 9.92
C VAL A 110 -5.31 -16.52 10.67
N ARG A 111 -5.17 -15.71 11.74
CA ARG A 111 -3.93 -15.52 12.50
C ARG A 111 -3.23 -16.86 12.58
N ARG A 112 -2.24 -17.10 11.72
CA ARG A 112 -1.43 -18.30 11.85
C ARG A 112 -0.58 -18.01 13.08
N PRO A 113 -0.71 -18.77 14.18
CA PRO A 113 0.23 -18.61 15.27
C PRO A 113 1.61 -18.83 14.64
N TRP A 114 2.50 -17.85 14.84
CA TRP A 114 3.90 -17.97 14.46
C TRP A 114 4.40 -19.37 14.82
N PRO A 115 5.12 -20.08 13.94
CA PRO A 115 5.90 -21.20 14.43
C PRO A 115 6.92 -20.61 15.40
N LEU A 116 6.80 -20.95 16.67
CA LEU A 116 7.83 -20.77 17.68
C LEU A 116 9.06 -21.56 17.23
N LEU A 117 9.87 -20.97 16.35
CA LEU A 117 11.23 -21.40 16.11
C LEU A 117 12.05 -21.00 17.35
N GLY A 118 12.14 -21.95 18.27
CA GLY A 118 12.90 -21.82 19.51
C GLY A 118 13.05 -23.17 20.21
N ARG A 119 13.47 -24.19 19.48
CA ARG A 119 14.15 -25.35 20.09
C ARG A 119 15.51 -24.86 20.63
N TRP A 120 16.04 -25.57 21.64
CA TRP A 120 17.39 -25.54 22.23
C TRP A 120 17.55 -24.77 23.56
N ALA A 121 17.44 -25.52 24.67
CA ALA A 121 18.44 -25.51 25.73
C ALA A 121 18.35 -26.80 26.59
N ARG A 122 19.35 -27.67 26.38
CA ARG A 122 19.87 -28.78 27.22
C ARG A 122 18.93 -29.85 27.76
#